data_AF-A0A7R9YJC0-F1
#
_entry.id   AF-A0A7R9YJC0-F1
#
_cell.length_a   1.000
_cell.length_b   1.000
_cell.length_c   1.000
_cell.angle_alpha   90.00
_cell.angle_beta   90.00
_cell.angle_gamma   90.00
#
_symmetry.space_group_name_H-M   'P 1'
#
loop_
_entity.id
_entity.type
_entity.pdbx_description
1 polymer ?
#
loop_
_entity_poly.entity_id
_entity_poly.type
_entity_poly.pdbx_seq_one_letter_code
_entity_poly.pdbx_strand_id
1 'polypeptide(L)'
;GVALGSSVQIALGVIPALVLVAWAIGSPLTLDFGAFEAIVLLVTALVATSTLGYSATWLDGLMLIAAYTVVGVAYYYAREIPYESIRNRACSCGEACCTSGLE
;
A
#
# COMPACT_ATOMS: atom_id res chain seq x y z
N GLY A 1 -6.25 -22.36 -4.58
CA GLY A 1 -5.48 -22.70 -3.37
C GLY A 1 -4.06 -22.16 -3.41
N VAL A 2 -3.22 -22.66 -4.33
CA VAL A 2 -1.75 -22.41 -4.31
C VAL A 2 -1.37 -20.96 -4.60
N ALA A 3 -2.05 -20.29 -5.54
CA ALA A 3 -1.75 -18.91 -5.93
C ALA A 3 -1.91 -17.92 -4.76
N LEU A 4 -3.02 -18.00 -4.02
CA LEU A 4 -3.28 -17.11 -2.88
C LEU A 4 -2.38 -17.39 -1.69
N GLY A 5 -2.11 -18.66 -1.38
CA GLY A 5 -1.20 -19.05 -0.31
C GLY A 5 0.22 -18.52 -0.55
N SER A 6 0.68 -18.56 -1.81
CA SER A 6 1.98 -18.01 -2.19
C SER A 6 2.02 -16.48 -2.06
N SER A 7 1.02 -15.75 -2.54
CA SER A 7 0.99 -14.28 -2.42
C SER A 7 0.83 -13.79 -0.97
N VAL A 8 0.08 -14.51 -0.12
CA VAL A 8 -0.06 -14.17 1.31
C VAL A 8 1.22 -14.49 2.09
N GLN A 9 1.89 -15.61 1.80
CA GLN A 9 3.20 -15.91 2.40
C GLN A 9 4.26 -14.88 1.99
N ILE A 10 4.26 -14.47 0.72
CA ILE A 10 5.13 -13.39 0.24
C ILE A 10 4.77 -12.08 0.95
N ALA A 11 3.49 -11.71 1.06
CA ALA A 11 3.09 -10.47 1.74
C ALA A 11 3.47 -10.46 3.23
N LEU A 12 3.13 -11.52 3.97
CA LEU A 12 3.40 -11.61 5.41
C LEU A 12 4.87 -11.89 5.75
N GLY A 13 5.66 -12.42 4.82
CA GLY A 13 7.10 -12.66 5.01
C GLY A 13 7.96 -11.51 4.50
N VAL A 14 7.73 -11.06 3.27
CA VAL A 14 8.57 -10.08 2.57
C VAL A 14 8.38 -8.67 3.12
N ILE A 15 7.15 -8.25 3.42
CA ILE A 15 6.89 -6.90 3.95
C ILE A 15 7.63 -6.64 5.28
N PRO A 16 7.51 -7.49 6.32
CA PRO A 16 8.27 -7.28 7.56
C PRO A 16 9.78 -7.48 7.38
N ALA A 17 10.22 -8.38 6.50
CA ALA A 17 11.64 -8.54 6.18
C ALA A 17 12.22 -7.26 5.55
N LEU A 18 11.49 -6.60 4.65
CA LEU A 18 11.89 -5.33 4.03
C LEU A 18 12.01 -4.21 5.07
N VAL A 19 11.09 -4.13 6.03
CA VAL A 19 11.17 -3.16 7.15
C VAL A 19 12.42 -3.38 7.98
N LEU A 20 12.72 -4.63 8.34
CA LEU A 20 13.92 -4.98 9.11
C LEU A 20 15.22 -4.68 8.35
N VAL A 21 15.26 -4.96 7.05
CA VAL A 21 16.42 -4.65 6.19
C VAL A 21 16.61 -3.14 6.04
N ALA A 22 15.52 -2.36 5.89
CA ALA A 22 15.61 -0.91 5.84
C ALA A 22 16.17 -0.33 7.15
N TRP A 23 15.76 -0.86 8.30
CA TRP A 23 16.35 -0.51 9.60
C TRP A 23 17.84 -0.84 9.67
N ALA A 24 18.26 -1.98 9.11
CA ALA A 24 19.68 -2.37 9.06
C ALA A 24 20.54 -1.44 8.18
N ILE A 25 19.94 -0.81 7.16
CA ILE A 25 20.60 0.17 6.27
C ILE A 25 20.51 1.60 6.83
N GLY A 26 19.86 1.79 8.00
CA GLY A 26 19.70 3.10 8.63
C GLY A 26 18.60 3.97 8.02
N SER A 27 17.73 3.38 7.19
CA SER A 27 16.58 4.08 6.58
C SER A 27 15.31 3.78 7.38
N PRO A 28 14.62 4.79 7.94
CA PRO A 28 13.36 4.59 8.65
C PRO A 28 12.22 4.32 7.66
N LEU A 29 12.13 3.08 7.16
CA LEU A 29 10.97 2.60 6.40
C LEU A 29 9.89 2.18 7.41
N THR A 30 8.78 2.90 7.44
CA THR A 30 7.60 2.55 8.22
C THR A 30 6.54 1.91 7.34
N LEU A 31 5.70 1.06 7.92
CA LEU A 31 4.52 0.49 7.26
C LEU A 31 3.39 1.52 7.13
N ASP A 32 3.72 2.77 6.80
CA ASP A 32 2.78 3.86 6.60
C ASP A 32 2.41 3.89 5.12
N PHE A 33 1.62 2.90 4.71
CA PHE A 33 0.93 2.96 3.42
C PHE A 33 -0.17 4.02 3.59
N GLY A 34 -0.12 5.10 2.81
CA GLY A 34 -1.10 6.17 2.92
C GLY A 34 -2.53 5.63 2.95
N ALA A 35 -3.44 6.28 3.68
CA ALA A 35 -4.78 5.74 3.96
C ALA A 35 -5.52 5.24 2.71
N PHE A 36 -5.37 5.92 1.57
CA PHE A 36 -5.92 5.49 0.27
C PHE A 36 -5.37 4.13 -0.19
N GLU A 37 -4.05 3.96 -0.13
CA GLU A 37 -3.36 2.74 -0.55
C GLU A 37 -3.73 1.55 0.35
N ALA A 38 -3.78 1.77 1.66
CA ALA A 38 -4.22 0.75 2.61
C ALA A 38 -5.67 0.29 2.35
N ILE A 39 -6.59 1.22 2.06
CA ILE A 39 -7.99 0.90 1.75
C ILE A 39 -8.11 0.11 0.44
N VAL A 40 -7.39 0.53 -0.61
CA VAL A 40 -7.41 -0.15 -1.92
C VAL A 40 -6.89 -1.58 -1.81
N LEU A 41 -5.79 -1.78 -1.07
CA LEU A 41 -5.23 -3.11 -0.79
C LEU A 41 -6.22 -3.98 -0.01
N LEU A 42 -6.88 -3.43 1.00
CA LEU A 42 -7.86 -4.15 1.83
C LEU A 42 -9.09 -4.57 1.02
N VAL A 43 -9.64 -3.68 0.19
CA VAL A 43 -10.78 -3.99 -0.69
C VAL A 43 -10.39 -5.07 -1.70
N THR A 44 -9.20 -4.97 -2.30
CA THR A 44 -8.70 -5.97 -3.26
C THR A 44 -8.53 -7.34 -2.60
N ALA A 45 -8.00 -7.39 -1.36
CA ALA A 45 -7.87 -8.61 -0.60
C ALA A 45 -9.23 -9.23 -0.22
N LEU A 46 -10.22 -8.41 0.14
CA LEU A 46 -11.59 -8.87 0.40
C LEU A 46 -12.23 -9.50 -0.85
N VAL A 47 -12.10 -8.84 -2.01
CA VAL A 47 -12.61 -9.38 -3.28
C VAL A 47 -11.89 -10.68 -3.67
N ALA A 48 -10.57 -10.74 -3.49
CA ALA A 48 -9.80 -11.95 -3.78
C ALA A 48 -10.21 -13.13 -2.89
N THR A 49 -10.53 -12.86 -1.62
CA THR A 49 -10.98 -13.88 -0.67
C THR A 49 -12.45 -14.26 -0.85
N SER A 50 -13.33 -13.35 -1.27
CA SER A 50 -14.73 -13.67 -1.59
C SER A 50 -14.88 -14.54 -2.82
N THR A 51 -13.93 -14.43 -3.76
CA THR A 51 -13.92 -15.17 -5.02
C THR A 51 -13.48 -16.64 -4.83
N LEU A 52 -13.05 -17.03 -3.63
CA LEU A 52 -12.63 -18.40 -3.28
C LEU A 52 -13.77 -19.35 -2.93
N GLY A 53 -15.02 -18.99 -3.28
CA GLY A 53 -16.20 -19.80 -3.00
C GLY A 53 -16.15 -21.21 -3.60
N TYR A 54 -17.21 -21.98 -3.33
CA TYR A 54 -17.32 -23.41 -3.68
C TYR A 54 -17.28 -23.69 -5.20
N SER A 55 -17.43 -22.67 -6.05
CA SER A 55 -17.35 -22.80 -7.51
C SER A 55 -16.88 -21.50 -8.15
N ALA A 56 -15.65 -21.51 -8.69
CA ALA A 56 -15.12 -20.40 -9.45
C ALA A 56 -15.75 -20.39 -10.85
N THR A 57 -16.55 -19.36 -11.14
CA THR A 57 -17.15 -19.15 -12.47
C THR A 57 -16.23 -18.29 -13.33
N TRP A 58 -16.39 -18.27 -14.66
CA TRP A 58 -15.62 -17.36 -15.52
C TRP A 58 -15.79 -15.88 -15.12
N LEU A 59 -16.94 -15.53 -14.55
CA LEU A 59 -17.25 -14.20 -14.02
C LEU A 59 -16.38 -13.80 -12.81
N ASP A 60 -16.00 -14.76 -11.97
CA ASP A 60 -15.15 -14.56 -10.79
C ASP A 60 -13.73 -14.13 -11.20
N GLY A 61 -13.18 -14.79 -12.22
CA GLY A 61 -11.90 -14.40 -12.82
C GLY A 61 -11.95 -13.01 -13.48
N LEU A 62 -13.07 -12.69 -14.14
CA LEU A 62 -13.27 -11.37 -14.77
C LEU A 62 -13.32 -10.25 -13.72
N MET A 63 -13.96 -10.48 -12.57
CA MET A 63 -14.01 -9.51 -11.47
C MET A 63 -12.62 -9.23 -10.88
N LEU A 64 -11.77 -10.27 -10.76
CA LEU A 64 -10.38 -10.13 -10.32
C LEU A 64 -9.54 -9.30 -11.31
N ILE A 65 -9.67 -9.55 -12.62
CA ILE A 65 -8.96 -8.79 -13.65
C ILE A 65 -9.43 -7.33 -13.68
N ALA A 66 -10.74 -7.10 -13.54
CA ALA A 66 -11.33 -5.76 -13.45
C ALA A 66 -10.84 -5.01 -12.21
N ALA A 67 -10.79 -5.66 -11.04
CA ALA A 67 -10.23 -5.06 -9.83
C ALA A 67 -8.76 -4.67 -10.02
N TYR A 68 -7.94 -5.55 -10.60
CA TYR A 68 -6.53 -5.25 -10.88
C TYR A 68 -6.34 -4.08 -11.84
N THR A 69 -7.19 -3.97 -12.87
CA THR A 69 -7.14 -2.82 -13.80
C THR A 69 -7.55 -1.52 -13.13
N VAL A 70 -8.57 -1.53 -12.26
CA VAL A 70 -8.95 -0.34 -11.47
C VAL A 70 -7.80 0.10 -10.56
N VAL A 71 -7.12 -0.83 -9.90
CA VAL A 71 -5.94 -0.54 -9.08
C VAL A 71 -4.81 0.04 -9.93
N GLY A 72 -4.50 -0.56 -11.08
CA GLY A 72 -3.46 -0.07 -11.99
C GLY A 72 -3.75 1.35 -12.50
N VAL A 73 -5.01 1.64 -12.83
CA VAL A 73 -5.46 2.98 -13.22
C VAL A 73 -5.40 3.95 -12.03
N ALA A 74 -5.81 3.51 -10.84
CA ALA A 74 -5.74 4.30 -9.62
C ALA A 74 -4.30 4.74 -9.34
N TYR A 75 -3.31 3.84 -9.43
CA TYR A 75 -1.89 4.20 -9.27
C TYR A 75 -1.34 5.03 -10.44
N TYR A 76 -1.81 4.82 -11.66
CA TYR A 76 -1.42 5.64 -12.81
C TYR A 76 -1.79 7.12 -12.59
N TYR A 77 -2.97 7.37 -12.03
CA TYR A 77 -3.42 8.72 -11.68
C TYR A 77 -2.93 9.20 -10.31
N ALA A 78 -2.72 8.28 -9.36
CA ALA A 78 -2.19 8.58 -8.03
C ALA A 78 -0.65 8.73 -8.01
N ARG A 79 -0.01 8.94 -9.16
CA ARG A 79 1.40 9.35 -9.21
C ARG A 79 1.65 10.42 -8.17
N GLU A 80 2.60 10.09 -7.31
CA GLU A 80 2.89 10.72 -6.02
C GLU A 80 2.80 12.25 -6.07
N ILE A 81 1.99 12.80 -5.18
CA ILE A 81 2.31 14.11 -4.60
C ILE A 81 3.60 13.86 -3.80
N PRO A 82 4.74 14.51 -4.08
CA PRO A 82 5.95 14.30 -3.31
C PRO A 82 5.67 14.62 -1.84
N TYR A 83 6.03 13.72 -0.92
CA TYR A 83 5.90 13.95 0.54
C TYR A 83 6.64 15.23 0.99
N GLU A 84 7.65 15.65 0.22
CA GLU A 84 8.32 16.95 0.28
C GLU A 84 7.31 18.13 0.28
N SER A 85 6.23 18.05 -0.51
CA SER A 85 5.20 19.10 -0.62
C SER A 85 4.22 19.15 0.56
N ILE A 86 4.04 18.05 1.31
CA ILE A 86 3.21 18.05 2.53
C ILE A 86 4.02 18.58 3.71
N ARG A 87 5.31 18.22 3.82
CA ARG A 87 6.23 18.80 4.81
C ARG A 87 6.35 20.32 4.67
N ASN A 88 6.48 20.81 3.44
CA ASN A 88 6.62 22.24 3.15
C ASN A 88 5.31 23.04 3.31
N ARG A 89 4.15 22.37 3.40
CA ARG A 89 2.86 23.00 3.73
C ARG A 89 2.52 22.96 5.22
N ALA A 90 3.22 22.13 6.01
CA ALA A 90 3.07 22.12 7.46
C ALA A 90 3.73 23.33 8.13
N CYS A 91 4.71 23.96 7.47
CA CYS A 91 5.31 25.20 7.93
C CYS A 91 4.85 26.39 7.09
N SER A 92 3.61 26.86 7.30
CA SER A 92 3.32 28.27 7.03
C SER A 92 4.01 29.09 8.11
N CYS A 93 4.86 30.06 7.74
CA CYS A 93 5.38 31.07 8.67
C CYS A 93 4.18 31.88 9.20
N GLY A 94 3.61 31.38 10.29
CA GLY A 94 2.35 31.85 10.85
C GLY A 94 2.20 31.42 12.30
N GLU A 95 2.34 30.12 12.62
CA GLU A 95 2.43 29.64 14.00
C GLU A 95 3.05 28.22 14.06
N ALA A 96 4.21 28.11 14.73
CA ALA A 96 4.87 26.90 15.29
C ALA A 96 5.45 25.76 14.40
N CYS A 97 6.21 26.05 13.35
CA CYS A 97 6.96 25.03 12.59
C CYS A 97 8.46 25.38 12.43
N CYS A 98 9.13 25.63 13.56
CA CYS A 98 10.59 25.90 13.65
C CYS A 98 11.23 25.24 14.89
N THR A 99 10.86 24.01 15.25
CA THR A 99 11.58 23.26 16.30
C THR A 99 11.46 21.75 16.07
N SER A 100 12.43 21.21 15.33
CA SER A 100 13.00 19.87 15.49
C SER A 100 14.06 19.64 14.41
N GLY A 101 14.98 20.61 14.29
CA GLY A 101 16.29 20.38 13.70
C GLY A 101 17.24 20.13 14.87
N LEU A 102 17.87 18.96 14.84
CA LEU A 102 19.26 18.69 15.26
C LEU A 102 19.80 19.51 16.47
N GLU A 103 20.13 18.73 17.51
CA GLU A 103 20.78 19.02 18.81
C GLU A 103 19.86 19.07 20.03
#